data_AF-A0AAV7G0R3-F1
#
_entry.id   AF-A0AAV7G0R3-F1
#
_cell.length_a   1.000
_cell.length_b   1.000
_cell.length_c   1.000
_cell.angle_alpha   90.00
_cell.angle_beta   90.00
_cell.angle_gamma   90.00
#
_symmetry.space_group_name_H-M   'P 1'
#
loop_
_entity.id
_entity.type
_entity.pdbx_description
1 polymer ?
#
loop_
_entity_poly.entity_id
_entity_poly.type
_entity_poly.pdbx_seq_one_letter_code
_entity_poly.pdbx_strand_id
1 'polypeptide(L)' 'MLAVEYEDNVLFVKVDTDDEYELAQDMQVRGLPTLYFISPDPNKNAIRTEGLIPREMIKNIIDNEM' A
#
# COMPACT_ATOMS: atom_id res chain seq x y z
N MET A 1 16.00 -1.70 -3.87
CA MET A 1 14.68 -2.25 -3.45
C MET A 1 13.88 -1.11 -2.82
N LEU A 2 12.57 -0.95 -3.07
CA LEU A 2 11.82 0.20 -2.53
C LEU A 2 11.86 0.26 -1.00
N ALA A 3 11.70 -0.88 -0.33
CA ALA A 3 11.75 -0.95 1.13
C ALA A 3 13.10 -0.51 1.73
N VAL A 4 14.21 -0.69 1.01
CA VAL A 4 15.54 -0.22 1.44
C VAL A 4 15.69 1.28 1.18
N GLU A 5 15.16 1.77 0.07
CA GLU A 5 15.23 3.20 -0.27
C GLU A 5 14.43 4.07 0.71
N TYR A 6 13.34 3.53 1.25
CA TYR A 6 12.42 4.26 2.13
C TYR A 6 12.40 3.71 3.57
N GLU A 7 13.44 2.98 3.98
CA GLU A 7 13.46 2.28 5.28
C GLU A 7 13.20 3.20 6.49
N ASP A 8 13.64 4.45 6.40
CA ASP A 8 13.47 5.46 7.46
C ASP A 8 12.10 6.16 7.45
N ASN A 9 11.37 6.09 6.33
CA ASN A 9 10.17 6.92 6.09
C ASN A 9 8.88 6.10 5.93
N VAL A 10 8.98 4.85 5.47
CA VAL A 10 7.82 4.03 5.11
C VAL A 10 7.97 2.62 5.65
N LEU A 11 6.95 2.17 6.37
CA LEU A 11 6.81 0.78 6.77
C LEU A 11 6.14 -0.02 5.66
N PHE A 12 6.87 -0.98 5.08
CA PHE A 12 6.31 -1.92 4.10
C PHE A 12 5.80 -3.18 4.79
N VAL A 13 4.50 -3.45 4.65
CA VAL A 13 3.86 -4.66 5.18
C VAL A 13 3.33 -5.49 4.02
N LYS A 14 3.49 -6.81 4.10
CA LYS A 14 2.84 -7.77 3.21
C LYS A 14 1.77 -8.51 3.99
N VAL A 15 0.62 -8.67 3.37
CA VAL A 15 -0.50 -9.46 3.90
C VAL A 15 -0.70 -10.63 2.95
N ASP A 16 -0.71 -11.83 3.50
CA ASP A 16 -1.14 -13.02 2.77
C ASP A 16 -2.66 -13.08 2.84
N THR A 17 -3.33 -12.90 1.69
CA THR A 17 -4.79 -12.84 1.64
C THR A 17 -5.46 -14.21 1.71
N ASP A 18 -4.70 -15.29 1.49
CA ASP A 18 -5.23 -16.65 1.67
C ASP A 18 -5.35 -16.98 3.16
N ASP A 19 -4.39 -16.52 3.97
CA ASP A 19 -4.42 -16.66 5.44
C ASP A 19 -5.32 -15.59 6.11
N GLU A 20 -5.26 -14.33 5.66
CA GLU A 20 -5.97 -13.18 6.24
C GLU A 20 -7.25 -12.83 5.48
N TYR A 21 -8.12 -13.82 5.25
CA TYR A 21 -9.32 -13.69 4.41
C TYR A 21 -10.29 -12.58 4.88
N GLU A 22 -10.58 -12.50 6.18
CA GLU A 22 -11.51 -11.50 6.73
C GLU A 22 -10.99 -10.07 6.51
N LEU A 23 -9.69 -9.85 6.75
CA LEU A 23 -9.04 -8.57 6.48
C LEU A 23 -9.10 -8.21 4.99
N ALA A 24 -8.81 -9.17 4.11
CA ALA A 24 -8.89 -8.96 2.67
C ALA A 24 -10.32 -8.58 2.23
N GLN A 25 -11.35 -9.21 2.81
CA GLN A 25 -12.74 -8.88 2.55
C GLN A 25 -13.11 -7.49 3.07
N ASP A 26 -12.79 -7.16 4.32
CA ASP A 26 -13.10 -5.87 4.95
C ASP A 26 -12.41 -4.71 4.24
N MET A 27 -11.16 -4.92 3.83
CA MET A 27 -10.42 -3.94 3.03
C MET A 27 -10.88 -3.89 1.57
N GLN A 28 -11.77 -4.78 1.13
CA GLN A 28 -12.28 -4.88 -0.24
C GLN A 28 -11.19 -5.21 -1.28
N VAL A 29 -10.29 -6.13 -0.95
CA VAL A 29 -9.32 -6.69 -1.91
C VAL A 29 -10.06 -7.61 -2.89
N ARG A 30 -10.15 -7.19 -4.16
CA ARG A 30 -10.88 -7.93 -5.22
C ARG A 30 -9.97 -8.68 -6.19
N GLY A 31 -8.70 -8.31 -6.21
CA GLY A 31 -7.69 -8.88 -7.10
C GLY A 31 -6.30 -8.59 -6.59
N LEU A 32 -5.35 -9.44 -6.96
CA LEU A 32 -3.96 -9.30 -6.57
C LEU A 32 -3.08 -8.85 -7.75
N PRO A 33 -2.03 -8.05 -7.50
CA PRO A 33 -1.74 -7.38 -6.23
C PRO A 33 -2.69 -6.20 -5.98
N THR A 34 -2.96 -5.88 -4.71
CA THR A 34 -3.59 -4.62 -4.30
C THR A 34 -2.66 -3.94 -3.30
N LEU A 35 -2.40 -2.65 -3.47
CA LEU A 35 -1.58 -1.84 -2.56
C LEU A 35 -2.45 -0.81 -1.86
N TYR A 36 -2.21 -0.64 -0.56
CA TYR A 36 -2.76 0.45 0.25
C TYR A 36 -1.61 1.33 0.71
N PHE A 37 -1.78 2.63 0.54
CA PHE A 37 -0.89 3.66 1.06
C PHE A 37 -1.63 4.39 2.17
N ILE A 38 -1.16 4.22 3.40
CA ILE A 38 -1.83 4.72 4.60
C ILE A 38 -0.92 5.80 5.20
N SER A 39 -1.40 7.04 5.16
CA SER A 39 -0.68 8.17 5.76
C SER A 39 -0.77 8.11 7.30
N PRO A 40 0.26 8.55 8.03
CA PRO A 40 0.15 8.78 9.47
C PRO A 40 -0.74 9.98 9.82
N ASP A 41 -1.07 10.86 8.87
CA ASP A 41 -2.02 11.95 9.09
C ASP A 41 -3.46 11.41 9.10
N PRO A 42 -4.18 11.48 10.23
CA PRO A 42 -5.54 10.95 10.34
C PRO A 42 -6.57 11.69 9.48
N ASN A 43 -6.23 12.85 8.92
CA ASN A 43 -7.11 13.60 8.03
C ASN A 43 -6.98 13.16 6.57
N LYS A 44 -5.95 12.37 6.23
CA LYS A 44 -5.75 11.84 4.89
C LYS A 44 -6.38 10.46 4.76
N ASN A 45 -7.17 10.27 3.70
CA ASN A 45 -7.70 8.96 3.35
C ASN A 45 -6.58 8.08 2.79
N ALA A 46 -6.68 6.77 3.01
CA ALA A 46 -5.80 5.81 2.38
C ALA A 46 -5.98 5.80 0.84
N ILE A 47 -4.87 5.68 0.12
CA ILE A 47 -4.86 5.53 -1.34
C ILE A 47 -4.77 4.05 -1.66
N ARG A 48 -5.56 3.59 -2.63
CA ARG A 48 -5.64 2.18 -3.03
C ARG A 48 -5.40 2.04 -4.53
N THR A 49 -4.51 1.13 -4.90
CA THR A 49 -4.25 0.78 -6.30
C THR A 49 -4.42 -0.73 -6.49
N GLU A 50 -5.21 -1.12 -7.48
CA GLU A 50 -5.35 -2.52 -7.91
C GLU A 50 -4.44 -2.81 -9.11
N GLY A 51 -3.86 -4.00 -9.14
CA GLY A 51 -2.98 -4.44 -10.22
C GLY A 51 -1.55 -3.92 -10.09
N LEU A 52 -0.74 -4.28 -11.08
CA LEU A 52 0.67 -3.87 -11.12
C LEU A 52 0.78 -2.40 -11.51
N ILE A 53 1.52 -1.63 -10.71
CA ILE A 53 1.85 -0.24 -11.01
C ILE A 53 3.36 -0.03 -11.13
N PRO A 54 3.83 0.95 -11.93
CA PRO A 54 5.25 1.24 -12.09
C PRO A 54 5.91 1.69 -10.78
N ARG A 55 7.21 1.40 -10.63
CA ARG A 55 8.03 1.85 -9.49
C ARG A 55 7.89 3.35 -9.24
N GLU A 56 8.00 4.16 -10.28
CA GLU A 56 7.95 5.62 -10.18
C GLU A 56 6.60 6.13 -9.69
N MET A 57 5.50 5.41 -9.99
CA MET A 57 4.18 5.74 -9.46
C MET A 57 4.12 5.50 -7.95
N ILE A 58 4.67 4.37 -7.48
CA ILE A 58 4.75 4.08 -6.03
C ILE A 58 5.53 5.18 -5.32
N LYS A 59 6.68 5.60 -5.88
CA LYS A 59 7.50 6.70 -5.33
C LYS A 59 6.72 8.01 -5.29
N ASN A 60 6.07 8.39 -6.38
CA ASN A 60 5.29 9.63 -6.44
C ASN A 60 4.17 9.67 -5.38
N ILE A 61 3.50 8.54 -5.12
CA ILE A 61 2.47 8.45 -4.07
C ILE A 61 3.10 8.66 -2.68
N ILE A 62 4.22 7.98 -2.41
CA ILE A 62 4.93 8.11 -1.13
C ILE A 62 5.41 9.55 -0.91
N ASP A 63 6.01 10.17 -1.91
CA ASP A 63 6.71 11.45 -1.75
C ASP A 63 5.74 12.66 -1.72
N ASN A 64 4.61 12.57 -2.41
CA ASN A 64 3.73 13.73 -2.64
C ASN A 64 2.31 13.59 -2.08
N GLU A 65 1.82 12.37 -1.88
CA GLU A 65 0.42 12.13 -1.52
C GLU A 65 0.25 11.64 -0.08
N MET A 66 1.17 10.81 0.43
CA MET A 66 1.19 10.34 1.82
C MET A 66 1.47 11.47 2.82
#